data_AF-A0A2D0HFV7-F1
#
_entry.id   AF-A0A2D0HFV7-F1
#
_cell.length_a   1.000
_cell.length_b   1.000
_cell.length_c   1.000
_cell.angle_alpha   90.00
_cell.angle_beta   90.00
_cell.angle_gamma   90.00
#
_symmetry.space_group_name_H-M   'P 1'
#
loop_
_entity.id
_entity.type
_entity.pdbx_description
1 polymer ?
#
loop_
_entity_poly.entity_id
_entity_poly.type
_entity_poly.pdbx_seq_one_letter_code
_entity_poly.pdbx_strand_id
1 'polypeptide(L)' 'MTTINTQFPIDLGAYKPLALNPANSTLTAQQRETLKANIQLCRDAIVFFTATGAASGVGGHTGG' A
#
# COMPACT_ATOMS: atom_id res chain seq x y z
N MET A 1 -16.04 24.52 -17.60
CA MET A 1 -15.38 23.96 -16.40
C MET A 1 -14.66 22.70 -16.84
N THR A 2 -13.33 22.70 -16.77
CA THR A 2 -12.52 21.51 -17.10
C THR A 2 -12.44 20.64 -15.86
N THR A 3 -13.10 19.48 -15.87
CA THR A 3 -13.05 18.53 -14.75
C THR A 3 -11.68 17.86 -14.75
N ILE A 4 -10.79 18.27 -13.84
CA ILE A 4 -9.58 17.51 -13.57
C ILE A 4 -10.01 16.27 -12.77
N ASN A 5 -9.92 15.09 -13.38
CA ASN A 5 -10.16 13.83 -12.69
C ASN A 5 -8.94 13.50 -11.83
N THR A 6 -8.94 13.94 -10.57
CA THR A 6 -7.88 13.63 -9.60
C THR A 6 -8.04 12.21 -9.11
N GLN A 7 -7.45 11.25 -9.83
CA GLN A 7 -7.34 9.87 -9.36
C GLN A 7 -6.13 9.70 -8.45
N PHE A 8 -6.29 8.82 -7.46
CA PHE A 8 -5.19 8.36 -6.64
C PHE A 8 -4.13 7.70 -7.54
N PRO A 9 -2.85 8.12 -7.47
CA PRO A 9 -1.86 7.76 -8.46
C PRO A 9 -1.28 6.34 -8.30
N ILE A 10 -1.64 5.63 -7.22
CA ILE A 10 -1.15 4.28 -6.94
C ILE A 10 -2.27 3.27 -7.23
N ASP A 11 -1.98 2.29 -8.09
CA ASP A 11 -2.93 1.22 -8.43
C ASP A 11 -3.02 0.18 -7.30
N LEU A 12 -4.03 0.33 -6.44
CA LEU A 12 -4.32 -0.65 -5.38
C LEU A 12 -4.82 -1.99 -5.94
N GLY A 13 -5.28 -2.04 -7.19
CA GLY A 13 -5.68 -3.26 -7.88
C GLY A 13 -4.51 -4.20 -8.16
N ALA A 14 -3.26 -3.71 -8.07
CA ALA A 14 -2.06 -4.53 -8.17
C ALA A 14 -1.84 -5.46 -6.96
N TYR A 15 -2.62 -5.31 -5.87
CA TYR A 15 -2.53 -6.18 -4.71
C TYR A 15 -2.87 -7.63 -5.08
N LYS A 16 -2.01 -8.57 -4.69
CA LYS A 16 -2.18 -9.99 -4.95
C LYS A 16 -2.53 -10.74 -3.67
N PRO A 17 -3.75 -11.29 -3.51
CA PRO A 17 -4.09 -12.11 -2.35
C PRO A 17 -3.08 -13.24 -2.14
N LEU A 18 -2.53 -13.33 -0.93
CA LEU A 18 -1.52 -14.32 -0.57
C LEU A 18 -2.02 -15.18 0.59
N ALA A 19 -2.45 -16.40 0.29
CA ALA A 19 -2.81 -17.38 1.31
C ALA A 19 -1.53 -17.99 1.93
N LEU A 20 -1.45 -17.98 3.26
CA LEU A 20 -0.36 -18.58 4.02
C LEU A 20 -0.90 -19.74 4.85
N ASN A 21 -0.18 -20.86 4.86
CA ASN A 21 -0.49 -22.01 5.69
C ASN A 21 0.37 -21.92 6.98
N PRO A 22 -0.23 -21.82 8.18
CA PRO A 22 0.52 -21.73 9.43
C PRO A 22 1.33 -23.00 9.76
N ALA A 23 1.02 -24.15 9.13
CA ALA A 23 1.83 -25.36 9.26
C ALA A 23 3.16 -25.29 8.49
N ASN A 24 3.31 -24.34 7.56
CA ASN A 24 4.53 -24.14 6.78
C ASN A 24 5.28 -22.92 7.34
N SER A 25 6.38 -23.17 8.05
CA SER A 25 7.20 -22.12 8.68
C SER A 25 8.06 -21.32 7.69
N THR A 26 8.12 -21.77 6.42
CA THR A 26 8.92 -21.16 5.37
C THR A 26 8.09 -20.81 4.15
N LEU A 27 8.32 -19.61 3.62
CA LEU A 27 7.74 -19.17 2.37
C LEU A 27 8.49 -19.77 1.19
N THR A 28 7.75 -20.20 0.17
CA THR A 28 8.31 -20.42 -1.16
C THR A 28 8.82 -19.10 -1.75
N ALA A 29 9.68 -19.19 -2.78
CA ALA A 29 10.21 -18.02 -3.47
C ALA A 29 9.08 -17.11 -4.02
N GLN A 30 8.05 -17.70 -4.64
CA GLN A 30 6.90 -16.96 -5.18
C GLN A 30 6.06 -16.29 -4.09
N GLN A 31 5.83 -16.97 -2.96
CA GLN A 31 5.11 -16.37 -1.83
C GLN A 31 5.89 -15.19 -1.24
N ARG A 32 7.23 -15.33 -1.13
CA ARG A 32 8.09 -14.24 -0.66
C ARG A 32 8.06 -13.04 -1.60
N GLU A 33 8.13 -13.27 -2.91
CA GLU A 33 8.08 -12.22 -3.91
C GLU A 33 6.72 -11.49 -3.91
N THR A 34 5.62 -12.25 -3.85
CA THR A 34 4.26 -11.72 -3.74
C THR A 34 4.10 -10.88 -2.47
N LEU A 35 4.57 -11.40 -1.33
CA LEU A 35 4.53 -10.68 -0.06
C LEU A 35 5.33 -9.37 -0.14
N LYS A 36 6.53 -9.40 -0.72
CA LYS A 36 7.36 -8.21 -0.89
C LYS A 36 6.66 -7.17 -1.76
N ALA A 37 6.05 -7.57 -2.87
CA ALA A 37 5.32 -6.67 -3.77
C ALA A 37 4.14 -6.00 -3.06
N ASN A 38 3.32 -6.78 -2.33
CA ASN A 38 2.20 -6.25 -1.56
C ASN A 38 2.65 -5.27 -0.46
N ILE A 39 3.75 -5.58 0.25
CA ILE A 39 4.30 -4.69 1.27
C ILE A 39 4.74 -3.36 0.65
N GLN A 40 5.39 -3.38 -0.52
CA GLN A 40 5.78 -2.14 -1.20
C GLN A 40 4.54 -1.32 -1.60
N LEU A 41 3.55 -1.95 -2.23
CA LEU A 41 2.30 -1.28 -2.61
C LEU A 41 1.62 -0.58 -1.42
N CYS A 42 1.47 -1.29 -0.30
CA CYS A 42 0.87 -0.72 0.91
C CYS A 42 1.72 0.42 1.49
N ARG A 43 3.05 0.30 1.47
CA ARG A 43 3.95 1.36 1.94
C ARG A 43 3.84 2.61 1.09
N ASP A 44 3.83 2.48 -0.23
CA ASP A 44 3.70 3.61 -1.13
C ASP A 44 2.39 4.37 -0.89
N ALA A 45 1.29 3.62 -0.68
CA ALA A 45 -0.01 4.21 -0.36
C ALA A 45 0.01 4.95 0.99
N ILE A 46 0.58 4.36 2.03
CA ILE A 46 0.72 4.99 3.35
C ILE A 46 1.56 6.27 3.23
N VAL A 47 2.71 6.21 2.57
CA VAL A 47 3.60 7.37 2.36
C VAL A 47 2.87 8.49 1.62
N PHE A 48 2.12 8.18 0.57
CA PHE A 48 1.31 9.18 -0.15
C PHE A 48 0.32 9.88 0.79
N PHE A 49 -0.45 9.12 1.57
CA PHE A 49 -1.46 9.69 2.45
C PHE A 49 -0.84 10.48 3.60
N THR A 50 0.29 10.01 4.16
CA THR A 50 1.04 10.77 5.17
C THR A 50 1.59 12.07 4.60
N ALA A 51 2.20 12.04 3.42
CA ALA A 51 2.73 13.24 2.76
C ALA A 51 1.61 14.24 2.42
N THR A 52 0.48 13.75 1.91
CA THR A 52 -0.68 14.58 1.58
C THR A 52 -1.33 15.18 2.84
N GLY A 53 -1.47 14.39 3.90
CA GLY A 53 -1.97 14.85 5.20
C GLY A 53 -1.07 15.92 5.82
N ALA A 54 0.25 15.71 5.79
CA ALA A 54 1.23 16.70 6.25
C ALA A 54 1.16 17.99 5.43
N ALA A 55 1.14 17.91 4.10
CA ALA A 55 1.00 19.07 3.22
C ALA A 55 -0.33 19.82 3.43
N SER A 56 -1.38 19.13 3.84
CA SER A 56 -2.70 19.70 4.14
C SER A 56 -2.85 20.19 5.58
N GLY A 57 -1.80 20.12 6.41
CA GLY A 57 -1.83 20.58 7.81
C GLY A 57 -2.61 19.68 8.78
N VAL A 58 -3.02 18.48 8.36
CA VAL A 58 -3.74 17.48 9.18
C VAL A 58 -2.88 16.27 9.56
N GLY A 59 -1.59 16.30 9.19
CA GLY A 59 -0.62 15.24 9.50
C GLY A 59 -0.27 15.23 10.98
N GLY A 60 -1.01 14.47 11.78
CA GLY A 60 -0.76 14.32 13.22
C GLY A 60 -1.81 13.52 13.98
N HIS A 61 -3.04 13.41 13.46
CA HIS A 61 -4.12 12.66 14.12
C HIS A 61 -4.15 11.15 13.80
N THR A 62 -3.34 10.68 12.86
CA THR A 62 -3.33 9.27 12.42
C THR A 62 -2.01 8.56 12.74
N GLY A 63 -1.19 9.11 13.64
CA GLY A 63 0.14 8.61 13.95
C GLY A 63 0.15 7.69 15.17
N GLY A 64 0.12 6.37 14.95
CA GLY A 64 0.50 5.34 15.95
C GLY A 64 -0.65 4.66 16.65
#